data_AF-A0A1A7Y4R9-F1
#
_entry.id   AF-A0A1A7Y4R9-F1
#
_cell.length_a   1.000
_cell.length_b   1.000
_cell.length_c   1.000
_cell.angle_alpha   90.00
_cell.angle_beta   90.00
_cell.angle_gamma   90.00
#
_symmetry.space_group_name_H-M   'P 1'
#
loop_
_entity.id
_entity.type
_entity.pdbx_description
1 polymer ?
#
loop_
_entity_poly.entity_id
_entity_poly.type
_entity_poly.pdbx_seq_one_letter_code
_entity_poly.pdbx_strand_id
1 'polypeptide(L)'
;PLDVNREDLLAPAAASKQKKLTCMFIPDGQVSISARIDRTGFCYGEDININAKFENTCSRIVVPKAAIVARTSFAIDGRKKVLQQKLTTVRGNPI
;
A
#
# COMPACT_ATOMS: atom_id res chain seq x y z
N PRO A 1 13.11 9.20 22.43
CA PRO A 1 11.82 9.24 21.70
C PRO A 1 12.04 9.74 20.27
N LEU A 2 11.51 9.02 19.26
CA LEU A 2 11.57 9.45 17.86
C LEU A 2 10.57 10.61 17.68
N ASP A 3 11.04 11.77 17.23
CA ASP A 3 10.16 12.90 16.93
C ASP A 3 9.52 12.70 15.56
N VAL A 4 8.20 12.55 15.56
CA VAL A 4 7.35 12.38 14.37
C VAL A 4 7.11 13.69 13.61
N ASN A 5 7.44 14.83 14.20
CA ASN A 5 7.21 16.15 13.60
C ASN A 5 8.39 16.64 12.75
N ARG A 6 9.37 15.78 12.44
CA ARG A 6 10.45 16.16 11.54
C ARG A 6 9.91 16.42 10.13
N GLU A 7 10.45 17.45 9.47
CA GLU A 7 9.94 17.92 8.17
C GLU A 7 9.91 16.82 7.09
N ASP A 8 10.88 15.91 7.12
CA ASP A 8 10.96 14.73 6.26
C ASP A 8 9.83 13.72 6.48
N LEU A 9 9.30 13.61 7.70
CA LEU A 9 8.18 12.73 8.03
C LEU A 9 6.81 13.37 7.75
N LEU A 10 6.76 14.70 7.66
CA LEU A 10 5.57 15.48 7.31
C LEU A 10 5.36 15.59 5.79
N ALA A 11 6.36 15.22 4.99
CA ALA A 11 6.24 15.25 3.54
C ALA A 11 5.23 14.19 3.02
N PRO A 12 4.41 14.53 2.01
CA PRO A 12 3.48 13.59 1.41
C PRO A 12 4.22 12.49 0.64
N ALA A 13 3.67 11.28 0.68
CA ALA A 13 4.17 10.15 -0.10
C ALA A 13 3.12 9.72 -1.11
N ALA A 14 3.53 9.56 -2.36
CA ALA A 14 2.68 9.08 -3.44
C ALA A 14 3.39 7.99 -4.25
N ALA A 15 2.62 7.02 -4.73
CA ALA A 15 3.11 5.96 -5.58
C ALA A 15 2.04 5.54 -6.59
N SER A 16 2.47 5.21 -7.80
CA SER A 16 1.59 4.69 -8.85
C SER A 16 2.18 3.42 -9.46
N LYS A 17 1.31 2.48 -9.82
CA LYS A 17 1.69 1.26 -10.52
C LYS A 17 0.62 0.89 -11.53
N GLN A 18 1.06 0.42 -12.69
CA GLN A 18 0.20 -0.12 -13.72
C GLN A 18 0.66 -1.53 -14.08
N LYS A 19 -0.30 -2.41 -14.37
CA LYS A 19 -0.05 -3.77 -14.82
C LYS A 19 -0.96 -4.11 -16.00
N LYS A 20 -0.37 -4.53 -17.11
CA LYS A 20 -1.11 -5.04 -18.28
C LYS A 20 -1.65 -6.43 -17.97
N LEU A 21 -2.94 -6.64 -18.22
CA LEU A 21 -3.67 -7.89 -18.04
C LEU A 21 -4.49 -8.15 -19.31
N THR A 22 -3.93 -8.96 -20.19
CA THR A 22 -4.50 -9.20 -21.53
C THR A 22 -5.42 -10.42 -21.52
N CYS A 23 -6.41 -10.41 -22.41
CA CYS A 23 -7.29 -11.54 -22.72
C CYS A 23 -7.57 -11.56 -24.23
N MET A 24 -8.07 -12.68 -24.76
CA MET A 24 -8.31 -12.88 -26.20
C MET A 24 -9.11 -11.75 -26.86
N PHE A 25 -10.11 -11.19 -26.17
CA PHE A 25 -10.96 -10.10 -26.66
C PHE A 25 -10.56 -8.71 -26.15
N ILE A 26 -9.61 -8.60 -25.22
CA ILE A 26 -9.12 -7.33 -24.66
C ILE A 26 -7.59 -7.39 -24.61
N PRO A 27 -6.90 -7.17 -25.75
CA PRO A 27 -5.44 -7.28 -25.84
C PRO A 27 -4.73 -6.16 -25.06
N ASP A 28 -5.42 -5.06 -24.76
CA ASP A 28 -4.89 -3.90 -24.02
C ASP A 28 -5.53 -3.71 -22.64
N GLY A 29 -6.09 -4.78 -22.07
CA GLY A 29 -6.61 -4.75 -20.71
C GLY A 29 -5.49 -4.39 -19.72
N GLN A 30 -5.80 -3.51 -18.77
CA GLN A 30 -4.84 -3.06 -17.77
C GLN A 30 -5.53 -2.71 -16.45
N VAL A 31 -4.75 -2.75 -15.38
CA VAL A 31 -5.15 -2.27 -14.06
C VAL A 31 -4.11 -1.27 -13.58
N SER A 32 -4.56 -0.09 -13.19
CA SER A 32 -3.73 0.96 -12.61
C SER A 32 -4.16 1.27 -11.18
N ILE A 33 -3.19 1.64 -10.35
CA ILE A 33 -3.38 2.15 -8.99
C ILE A 33 -2.47 3.36 -8.81
N SER A 34 -3.01 4.44 -8.27
CA SER A 34 -2.26 5.60 -7.81
C SER A 34 -2.71 5.93 -6.40
N ALA A 35 -1.81 5.91 -5.42
CA ALA A 35 -2.12 6.16 -4.02
C ALA A 35 -1.25 7.29 -3.46
N ARG A 36 -1.80 8.09 -2.55
CA ARG A 36 -1.15 9.19 -1.87
C ARG A 36 -1.58 9.24 -0.40
N ILE A 37 -0.62 9.52 0.46
CA ILE A 37 -0.80 9.89 1.87
C ILE A 37 -0.13 11.26 2.10
N ASP A 38 -0.67 12.03 3.03
CA ASP A 38 -0.21 13.42 3.24
C ASP A 38 1.05 13.52 4.08
N ARG A 39 1.36 12.49 4.87
CA ARG A 39 2.57 12.38 5.71
C ARG A 39 3.01 10.93 5.83
N THR A 40 4.25 10.70 6.25
CA THR A 40 4.82 9.36 6.46
C THR A 40 5.01 9.00 7.94
N GLY A 41 5.10 9.99 8.82
CA GLY A 41 5.11 9.81 10.28
C GLY A 41 3.70 9.75 10.87
N PHE A 42 3.45 8.73 11.70
CA PHE A 42 2.18 8.57 12.43
C PHE A 42 2.44 8.08 13.86
N CYS A 43 1.62 8.56 14.79
CA CYS A 43 1.55 8.04 16.15
C CYS A 43 0.59 6.84 16.24
N TYR A 44 0.77 6.04 17.30
CA TYR A 44 -0.19 4.98 17.60
C TYR A 44 -1.58 5.56 17.87
N GLY A 45 -2.61 4.95 17.28
CA GLY A 45 -4.01 5.38 17.44
C GLY A 45 -4.46 6.48 16.47
N GLU A 46 -3.57 7.02 15.65
CA GLU A 46 -3.97 7.96 14.59
C GLU A 46 -4.51 7.24 13.35
N ASP A 47 -5.44 7.90 12.67
CA ASP A 47 -5.95 7.45 11.37
C ASP A 47 -4.99 7.81 10.23
N ILE A 48 -4.82 6.88 9.28
CA ILE A 48 -4.06 7.09 8.05
C ILE A 48 -5.05 7.27 6.90
N ASN A 49 -5.16 8.50 6.42
CA ASN A 49 -5.98 8.81 5.25
C ASN A 49 -5.25 8.44 3.96
N ILE A 50 -5.81 7.48 3.20
CA ILE A 50 -5.23 7.00 1.94
C ILE A 50 -6.10 7.48 0.79
N ASN A 51 -5.58 8.42 0.00
CA ASN A 51 -6.20 8.85 -1.25
C ASN A 51 -5.73 7.96 -2.38
N ALA A 52 -6.60 7.11 -2.93
CA ALA A 52 -6.23 6.19 -4.00
C ALA A 52 -7.21 6.20 -5.18
N LYS A 53 -6.66 6.21 -6.39
CA LYS A 53 -7.38 6.05 -7.65
C LYS A 53 -7.04 4.68 -8.23
N PHE A 54 -8.07 3.95 -8.64
CA PHE A 54 -7.94 2.66 -9.30
C PHE A 54 -8.65 2.71 -10.65
N GLU A 55 -8.03 2.16 -11.68
CA GLU A 55 -8.64 2.05 -13.00
C GLU A 55 -8.50 0.60 -13.47
N ASN A 56 -9.61 0.03 -13.94
CA ASN A 56 -9.66 -1.33 -14.43
C ASN A 56 -10.28 -1.34 -15.83
N THR A 57 -9.47 -1.67 -16.84
CA THR A 57 -9.95 -1.89 -18.22
C THR A 57 -9.83 -3.36 -18.62
N CYS A 58 -9.54 -4.25 -17.67
CA CYS A 58 -9.45 -5.68 -17.93
C CYS A 58 -10.82 -6.35 -17.80
N SER A 59 -10.95 -7.58 -18.30
CA SER A 59 -12.21 -8.34 -18.27
C SER A 59 -12.57 -8.91 -16.90
N ARG A 60 -11.70 -8.76 -15.90
CA ARG A 60 -11.85 -9.37 -14.57
C ARG A 60 -12.21 -8.31 -13.55
N ILE A 61 -13.08 -8.69 -12.60
CA ILE A 61 -13.38 -7.87 -11.43
C ILE A 61 -12.14 -7.84 -10.51
N VAL A 62 -11.70 -6.65 -10.14
CA VAL A 62 -10.57 -6.38 -9.25
C VAL A 62 -11.09 -5.82 -7.94
N VAL A 63 -10.47 -6.19 -6.82
CA VAL A 63 -10.86 -5.68 -5.50
C VAL A 63 -9.68 -4.94 -4.86
N PRO A 64 -9.79 -3.62 -4.64
CA PRO A 64 -8.77 -2.84 -3.98
C PRO A 64 -8.69 -3.20 -2.49
N LYS A 65 -7.46 -3.31 -1.96
CA LYS A 65 -7.18 -3.63 -0.57
C LYS A 65 -6.01 -2.78 -0.09
N ALA A 66 -6.07 -2.35 1.17
CA ALA A 66 -4.94 -1.72 1.84
C ALA A 66 -4.70 -2.38 3.20
N ALA A 67 -3.45 -2.39 3.65
CA ALA A 67 -3.08 -2.96 4.94
C ALA A 67 -1.82 -2.32 5.52
N ILE A 68 -1.78 -2.17 6.84
CA ILE A 68 -0.57 -1.85 7.58
C ILE A 68 0.15 -3.16 7.88
N VAL A 69 1.41 -3.27 7.44
CA VAL A 69 2.24 -4.47 7.64
C VAL A 69 3.48 -4.07 8.44
N ALA A 70 3.57 -4.56 9.67
CA ALA A 70 4.77 -4.44 10.50
C ALA A 70 5.80 -5.47 10.06
N ARG A 71 7.06 -5.04 9.87
CA ARG A 71 8.20 -5.93 9.64
C ARG A 71 9.16 -5.80 10.81
N THR A 72 9.28 -6.87 11.58
CA THR A 72 10.19 -6.93 12.74
C THR A 72 11.40 -7.76 12.36
N SER A 73 12.56 -7.12 12.25
CA SER A 73 13.83 -7.77 11.97
C SER A 73 14.54 -8.12 13.29
N PHE A 74 14.94 -9.37 13.47
CA PHE A 74 15.62 -9.85 14.68
C PHE A 74 16.77 -10.78 14.33
N ALA A 75 17.81 -10.81 15.17
CA ALA A 75 18.98 -11.67 15.00
C ALA A 75 18.96 -12.75 16.08
N ILE A 76 19.02 -14.02 15.66
CA ILE A 76 19.11 -15.19 16.55
C ILE A 76 20.21 -16.08 15.99
N ASP A 77 21.18 -16.46 16.82
CA ASP A 77 22.29 -17.35 16.47
C ASP A 77 23.04 -16.91 15.19
N GLY A 78 23.33 -15.62 15.06
CA GLY A 78 24.02 -15.04 13.90
C GLY A 78 23.19 -14.96 12.62
N ARG A 79 21.94 -15.43 12.62
CA ARG A 79 21.02 -15.33 11.48
C ARG A 79 20.05 -14.18 11.66
N LYS A 80 19.90 -13.36 10.61
CA LYS A 80 18.85 -12.32 10.55
C LYS A 80 17.55 -12.97 10.06
N LYS A 81 16.49 -12.82 10.85
CA LYS A 81 15.13 -13.23 10.50
C LYS A 81 14.24 -11.99 10.45
N VAL A 82 13.21 -12.04 9.61
CA VAL A 82 12.21 -10.98 9.47
C VAL A 82 10.84 -11.59 9.67
N LEU A 83 10.11 -11.13 10.68
CA LEU A 83 8.70 -11.44 10.88
C LEU A 83 7.86 -10.34 10.23
N GLN A 84 6.91 -10.73 9.38
CA GLN A 84 5.92 -9.82 8.81
C GLN A 84 4.57 -10.08 9.47
N GLN A 85 3.97 -9.04 10.04
CA GLN A 85 2.66 -9.11 10.69
C GLN A 85 1.72 -8.09 10.08
N LYS A 86 0.54 -8.54 9.65
CA LYS A 86 -0.53 -7.68 9.15
C LYS A 86 -1.32 -7.14 10.35
N LEU A 87 -1.31 -5.82 10.54
CA LEU A 87 -1.94 -5.17 11.69
C LEU A 87 -3.40 -4.82 11.40
N THR A 88 -3.62 -3.88 10.49
CA THR A 88 -4.95 -3.38 10.12
C THR A 88 -5.14 -3.52 8.62
N THR A 89 -6.38 -3.78 8.19
CA THR A 89 -6.68 -4.10 6.79
C THR A 89 -8.04 -3.56 6.42
N VAL A 90 -8.13 -2.98 5.23
CA VAL A 90 -9.38 -2.49 4.66
C VAL A 90 -9.56 -3.08 3.26
N ARG A 91 -10.83 -3.24 2.88
CA ARG A 91 -11.23 -3.79 1.59
C ARG A 91 -12.23 -2.83 0.96
N GLY A 92 -11.94 -2.37 -0.26
CA GLY A 92 -12.88 -1.56 -1.02
C GLY A 92 -13.84 -2.40 -1.84
N ASN A 93 -14.69 -1.71 -2.59
CA ASN A 93 -15.67 -2.34 -3.45
C ASN A 93 -15.02 -2.93 -4.72
N PRO A 94 -15.61 -3.98 -5.29
CA PRO A 94 -15.13 -4.52 -6.57
C PRO A 94 -15.28 -3.49 -7.70
N ILE A 95 -14.29 -3.45 -8.60
CA ILE A 95 -14.16 -2.55 -9.76
C ILE A 95 -13.69 -3.30 -11.01
#